data_AF-A0AAU9JYX8-F1
#
_entry.id   AF-A0AAU9JYX8-F1
#
_cell.length_a   1.000
_cell.length_b   1.000
_cell.length_c   1.000
_cell.angle_alpha   90.00
_cell.angle_beta   90.00
_cell.angle_gamma   90.00
#
_symmetry.space_group_name_H-M   'P 1'
#
loop_
_entity.id
_entity.type
_entity.pdbx_description
1 polymer ?
#
loop_
_entity_poly.entity_id
_entity_poly.type
_entity_poly.pdbx_seq_one_letter_code
_entity_poly.pdbx_strand_id
1 'polypeptide(L)'
;MSLTLIVIAAYLGICFGGEVFLNEDLILKWTFNDEDESVIFKYYIPTAKATGTWGWVGTGIKSIENGRGMAGADLVSFILGESIYEDRFGVENGYPSRDTEEECQDNVLDLEKYIEGNHHVLQWKRYLNTGDICDLPLEKGKQYFVLYAFGNAKDSDLRYHKRRGSELITFDDDFSNEELLSASFIS
;
A
#
# COMPACT_ATOMS: atom_id res chain seq x y z
N MET A 1 58.70 4.87 0.00
CA MET A 1 57.40 5.54 0.00
C MET A 1 56.34 4.46 0.14
N SER A 2 55.68 4.37 1.29
CA SER A 2 54.70 3.33 1.60
C SER A 2 53.33 3.77 1.09
N LEU A 3 52.71 2.98 0.21
CA LEU A 3 51.34 3.23 -0.26
C LEU A 3 50.37 2.67 0.79
N THR A 4 49.67 3.55 1.49
CA THR A 4 48.59 3.17 2.40
C THR A 4 47.35 2.88 1.57
N LEU A 5 46.90 1.62 1.55
CA LEU A 5 45.67 1.19 0.90
C LEU A 5 44.49 1.59 1.79
N ILE A 6 43.67 2.55 1.33
CA ILE A 6 42.39 2.87 1.96
C ILE A 6 41.36 1.89 1.39
N VAL A 7 40.90 0.96 2.22
CA VAL A 7 39.75 0.11 1.91
C VAL A 7 38.49 0.91 2.24
N ILE A 8 37.81 1.43 1.22
CA ILE A 8 36.47 1.99 1.36
C ILE A 8 35.50 0.81 1.37
N ALA A 9 35.03 0.43 2.56
CA ALA A 9 33.90 -0.50 2.68
C ALA A 9 32.63 0.26 2.28
N ALA A 10 32.12 -0.01 1.08
CA ALA A 10 30.79 0.42 0.68
C ALA A 10 29.77 -0.46 1.40
N TYR A 11 29.11 0.09 2.42
CA TYR A 11 27.91 -0.52 2.98
C TYR A 11 26.81 -0.40 1.92
N LEU A 12 26.57 -1.49 1.19
CA LEU A 12 25.31 -1.70 0.49
C LEU A 12 24.23 -1.82 1.57
N GLY A 13 23.52 -0.73 1.83
CA GLY A 13 22.31 -0.77 2.63
C GLY A 13 21.30 -1.63 1.89
N ILE A 14 21.14 -2.88 2.32
CA ILE A 14 20.00 -3.70 1.92
C ILE A 14 18.81 -3.03 2.59
N CYS A 15 17.98 -2.35 1.81
CA CYS A 15 16.69 -1.89 2.28
C CYS A 15 15.84 -3.15 2.44
N PHE A 16 15.68 -3.61 3.68
CA PHE A 16 14.76 -4.69 4.03
C PHE A 16 13.34 -4.12 3.96
N GLY A 17 12.42 -4.84 3.33
CA GLY A 17 11.07 -4.39 3.11
C GLY A 17 10.29 -5.41 2.29
N GLY A 18 9.08 -5.72 2.75
CA GLY A 18 8.22 -6.67 2.05
C GLY A 18 7.55 -6.04 0.83
N GLU A 19 7.14 -6.88 -0.09
CA GLU A 19 6.40 -6.49 -1.29
C GLU A 19 5.34 -7.51 -1.66
N VAL A 20 4.25 -7.02 -2.24
CA VAL A 20 3.22 -7.85 -2.83
C VAL A 20 2.90 -7.34 -4.23
N PHE A 21 3.02 -8.24 -5.19
CA PHE A 21 2.54 -8.08 -6.55
C PHE A 21 1.05 -8.44 -6.58
N LEU A 22 0.25 -7.49 -7.05
CA LEU A 22 -1.19 -7.57 -7.16
C LEU A 22 -1.56 -7.64 -8.66
N ASN A 23 -2.81 -7.99 -8.96
CA ASN A 23 -3.26 -7.99 -10.36
C ASN A 23 -3.14 -6.59 -10.98
N GLU A 24 -3.11 -6.56 -12.32
CA GLU A 24 -2.97 -5.33 -13.13
C GLU A 24 -1.64 -4.61 -12.93
N ASP A 25 -0.60 -5.39 -12.59
CA ASP A 25 0.78 -4.95 -12.41
C ASP A 25 0.92 -3.89 -11.29
N LEU A 26 0.03 -3.94 -10.31
CA LEU A 26 0.09 -3.11 -9.12
C LEU A 26 1.05 -3.74 -8.12
N ILE A 27 1.85 -2.92 -7.43
CA ILE A 27 2.79 -3.43 -6.42
C ILE A 27 2.66 -2.57 -5.16
N LEU A 28 2.41 -3.19 -4.03
CA LEU A 28 2.51 -2.53 -2.73
C LEU A 28 3.78 -3.02 -2.05
N LYS A 29 4.66 -2.08 -1.69
CA LYS A 29 5.85 -2.34 -0.88
C LYS A 29 5.70 -1.69 0.48
N TRP A 30 6.37 -2.24 1.48
CA TRP A 30 6.44 -1.64 2.81
C TRP A 30 7.84 -1.78 3.41
N THR A 31 8.20 -0.82 4.25
CA THR A 31 9.44 -0.84 5.04
C THR A 31 9.12 -0.40 6.46
N PHE A 32 9.52 -1.21 7.44
CA PHE A 32 9.33 -0.87 8.85
C PHE A 32 10.38 0.14 9.31
N ASN A 33 9.96 1.03 10.20
CA ASN A 33 10.85 1.88 10.97
C ASN A 33 10.69 1.54 12.46
N ASP A 34 11.66 0.80 12.99
CA ASP A 34 11.66 0.36 14.38
C ASP A 34 11.89 1.53 15.37
N GLU A 35 12.44 2.67 14.93
CA GLU A 35 12.74 3.80 15.81
C GLU A 35 11.47 4.51 16.32
N ASP A 36 10.43 4.57 15.48
CA ASP A 36 9.17 5.26 15.78
C ASP A 36 7.93 4.39 15.58
N GLU A 37 8.13 3.06 15.52
CA GLU A 37 7.07 2.06 15.39
C GLU A 37 6.12 2.37 14.22
N SER A 38 6.69 2.68 13.07
CA SER A 38 5.94 3.03 11.87
C SER A 38 6.29 2.17 10.67
N VAL A 39 5.49 2.31 9.61
CA VAL A 39 5.71 1.68 8.33
C VAL A 39 5.57 2.72 7.22
N ILE A 40 6.46 2.65 6.24
CA ILE A 40 6.36 3.42 5.00
C ILE A 40 5.84 2.49 3.92
N PHE A 41 4.69 2.81 3.36
CA PHE A 41 4.12 2.14 2.21
C PHE A 41 4.52 2.84 0.92
N LYS A 42 4.72 2.05 -0.14
CA LYS A 42 4.90 2.54 -1.51
C LYS A 42 3.98 1.76 -2.44
N TYR A 43 3.05 2.45 -3.07
CA TYR A 43 2.12 1.87 -4.01
C TYR A 43 2.48 2.26 -5.44
N TYR A 44 2.99 1.28 -6.18
CA TYR A 44 3.44 1.42 -7.56
C TYR A 44 2.26 1.13 -8.50
N ILE A 45 1.90 2.13 -9.30
CA ILE A 45 0.84 2.07 -10.30
C ILE A 45 1.47 2.23 -11.67
N PRO A 46 1.28 1.28 -12.62
CA PRO A 46 1.84 1.42 -13.95
C PRO A 46 1.40 2.73 -14.62
N THR A 47 2.35 3.47 -15.21
CA THR A 47 2.08 4.79 -15.80
C THR A 47 0.98 4.74 -16.85
N ALA A 48 0.94 3.68 -17.67
CA ALA A 48 -0.11 3.47 -18.67
C ALA A 48 -1.53 3.37 -18.06
N LYS A 49 -1.66 2.91 -16.81
CA LYS A 49 -2.92 2.85 -16.08
C LYS A 49 -3.22 4.19 -15.41
N ALA A 50 -2.22 4.75 -14.70
CA ALA A 50 -2.32 6.01 -13.96
C ALA A 50 -2.68 7.23 -14.83
N THR A 51 -2.19 7.25 -16.08
CA THR A 51 -2.46 8.32 -17.06
C THR A 51 -3.55 7.94 -18.06
N GLY A 52 -4.08 6.72 -17.94
CA GLY A 52 -5.00 6.13 -18.89
C GLY A 52 -6.45 6.25 -18.44
N THR A 53 -7.11 5.09 -18.32
CA THR A 53 -8.56 5.02 -18.11
C THR A 53 -8.99 4.96 -16.65
N TRP A 54 -8.04 4.95 -15.71
CA TRP A 54 -8.34 4.89 -14.29
C TRP A 54 -8.44 6.31 -13.76
N GLY A 55 -9.57 6.63 -13.12
CA GLY A 55 -9.74 7.90 -12.43
C GLY A 55 -9.39 7.81 -10.94
N TRP A 56 -9.37 6.61 -10.36
CA TRP A 56 -8.85 6.41 -9.00
C TRP A 56 -8.28 5.00 -8.83
N VAL A 57 -7.42 4.86 -7.82
CA VAL A 57 -6.89 3.59 -7.32
C VAL A 57 -6.91 3.63 -5.79
N GLY A 58 -7.13 2.49 -5.16
CA GLY A 58 -7.11 2.36 -3.71
C GLY A 58 -6.51 1.03 -3.30
N THR A 59 -5.93 1.04 -2.11
CA THR A 59 -5.34 -0.13 -1.47
C THR A 59 -5.69 -0.10 0.01
N GLY A 60 -5.57 -1.23 0.69
CA GLY A 60 -5.80 -1.27 2.12
C GLY A 60 -5.39 -2.58 2.75
N ILE A 61 -5.38 -2.61 4.07
CA ILE A 61 -4.99 -3.79 4.84
C ILE A 61 -6.17 -4.21 5.72
N LYS A 62 -6.30 -5.51 5.92
CA LYS A 62 -7.41 -6.08 6.64
C LYS A 62 -7.00 -7.35 7.40
N SER A 63 -7.53 -7.52 8.61
CA SER A 63 -7.40 -8.77 9.37
C SER A 63 -8.05 -9.94 8.62
N ILE A 64 -7.35 -11.08 8.58
CA ILE A 64 -7.87 -12.31 7.94
C ILE A 64 -9.19 -12.80 8.55
N GLU A 65 -9.44 -12.48 9.82
CA GLU A 65 -10.66 -12.86 10.56
C GLU A 65 -11.91 -12.16 10.02
N ASN A 66 -11.75 -10.99 9.42
CA ASN A 66 -12.85 -10.22 8.84
C ASN A 66 -13.20 -10.67 7.41
N GLY A 67 -12.55 -11.72 6.89
CA GLY A 67 -12.77 -12.26 5.54
C GLY A 67 -12.23 -11.38 4.41
N ARG A 68 -12.54 -11.73 3.15
CA ARG A 68 -11.95 -11.10 1.94
C ARG A 68 -12.67 -9.86 1.42
N GLY A 69 -13.82 -9.50 2.00
CA GLY A 69 -14.57 -8.29 1.62
C GLY A 69 -13.91 -7.00 2.09
N MET A 70 -14.55 -5.85 1.86
CA MET A 70 -14.03 -4.55 2.27
C MET A 70 -14.43 -4.15 3.70
N ALA A 71 -15.49 -4.74 4.25
CA ALA A 71 -15.91 -4.47 5.62
C ALA A 71 -14.79 -4.81 6.65
N GLY A 72 -14.50 -3.92 7.60
CA GLY A 72 -13.39 -4.00 8.54
C GLY A 72 -12.01 -3.79 7.91
N ALA A 73 -11.92 -3.12 6.75
CA ALA A 73 -10.66 -2.78 6.12
C ALA A 73 -10.27 -1.31 6.38
N ASP A 74 -8.98 -1.12 6.49
CA ASP A 74 -8.27 0.15 6.65
C ASP A 74 -7.69 0.50 5.27
N LEU A 75 -8.16 1.61 4.68
CA LEU A 75 -8.07 1.87 3.25
C LEU A 75 -7.50 3.26 2.98
N VAL A 76 -6.65 3.34 1.96
CA VAL A 76 -6.22 4.61 1.38
C VAL A 76 -6.60 4.62 -0.09
N SER A 77 -7.19 5.72 -0.52
CA SER A 77 -7.63 5.91 -1.90
C SER A 77 -7.07 7.19 -2.51
N PHE A 78 -6.88 7.16 -3.83
CA PHE A 78 -6.20 8.22 -4.57
C PHE A 78 -6.93 8.50 -5.88
N ILE A 79 -7.25 9.77 -6.10
CA ILE A 79 -7.81 10.23 -7.37
C ILE A 79 -6.65 10.53 -8.32
N LEU A 80 -6.58 9.76 -9.39
CA LEU A 80 -5.52 9.84 -10.37
C LEU A 80 -5.72 11.07 -11.27
N GLY A 81 -4.61 11.73 -11.62
CA GLY A 81 -4.65 13.03 -12.30
C GLY A 81 -4.93 14.23 -11.39
N GLU A 82 -5.37 13.98 -10.16
CA GLU A 82 -5.54 14.98 -9.11
C GLU A 82 -4.48 14.72 -8.00
N SER A 83 -4.33 15.68 -7.09
CA SER A 83 -3.52 15.51 -5.87
C SER A 83 -4.43 15.28 -4.67
N ILE A 84 -5.47 14.46 -4.86
CA ILE A 84 -6.44 14.12 -3.84
C ILE A 84 -6.22 12.68 -3.42
N TYR A 85 -6.12 12.49 -2.11
CA TYR A 85 -6.15 11.21 -1.44
C TYR A 85 -7.14 11.28 -0.29
N GLU A 86 -7.60 10.12 0.16
CA GLU A 86 -8.50 10.00 1.30
C GLU A 86 -8.17 8.75 2.09
N ASP A 87 -7.95 8.94 3.38
CA ASP A 87 -7.93 7.88 4.41
C ASP A 87 -9.37 7.49 4.76
N ARG A 88 -9.64 6.19 4.76
CA ARG A 88 -10.99 5.64 4.73
C ARG A 88 -11.09 4.30 5.46
N PHE A 89 -12.17 4.13 6.22
CA PHE A 89 -12.53 2.87 6.81
C PHE A 89 -13.78 2.23 6.18
N GLY A 90 -13.68 0.92 5.89
CA GLY A 90 -14.79 0.14 5.39
C GLY A 90 -15.66 -0.41 6.52
N VAL A 91 -16.74 0.25 6.93
CA VAL A 91 -17.68 -0.33 7.93
C VAL A 91 -18.43 -1.54 7.36
N GLU A 92 -18.85 -1.44 6.09
CA GLU A 92 -19.58 -2.47 5.36
C GLU A 92 -19.04 -2.64 3.93
N ASN A 93 -19.64 -3.53 3.14
CA ASN A 93 -19.32 -3.66 1.71
C ASN A 93 -20.04 -2.57 0.88
N GLY A 94 -19.90 -1.31 1.31
CA GLY A 94 -20.55 -0.13 0.75
C GLY A 94 -19.54 0.90 0.24
N TYR A 95 -19.92 2.18 0.18
CA TYR A 95 -18.95 3.26 0.00
C TYR A 95 -18.28 3.52 1.36
N PRO A 96 -16.95 3.37 1.49
CA PRO A 96 -16.29 3.48 2.78
C PRO A 96 -16.36 4.92 3.29
N SER A 97 -16.51 5.12 4.59
CA SER A 97 -16.49 6.45 5.20
C SER A 97 -15.07 7.01 5.18
N ARG A 98 -14.93 8.33 5.31
CA ARG A 98 -13.61 8.93 5.52
C ARG A 98 -13.20 8.77 6.97
N ASP A 99 -11.92 8.63 7.23
CA ASP A 99 -11.38 8.57 8.60
C ASP A 99 -11.29 9.94 9.26
N THR A 100 -12.26 10.81 8.99
CA THR A 100 -12.52 12.06 9.71
C THR A 100 -13.97 12.14 10.18
N GLU A 101 -14.71 11.05 9.95
CA GLU A 101 -16.11 10.84 10.33
C GLU A 101 -16.17 9.82 11.48
N GLU A 102 -17.30 9.71 12.17
CA GLU A 102 -17.56 8.60 13.13
C GLU A 102 -16.45 8.35 14.18
N GLU A 103 -15.89 9.41 14.76
CA GLU A 103 -14.81 9.39 15.77
C GLU A 103 -13.43 8.91 15.27
N CYS A 104 -13.28 8.66 13.96
CA CYS A 104 -12.01 8.31 13.31
C CYS A 104 -11.08 9.54 13.10
N GLN A 105 -9.81 9.28 12.79
CA GLN A 105 -8.77 10.27 12.48
C GLN A 105 -7.95 9.87 11.24
N ASP A 106 -7.62 10.85 10.40
CA ASP A 106 -6.71 10.64 9.27
C ASP A 106 -5.30 10.39 9.82
N ASN A 107 -4.82 9.16 9.64
CA ASN A 107 -3.53 8.70 10.16
C ASN A 107 -2.49 8.48 9.05
N VAL A 108 -2.76 8.98 7.84
CA VAL A 108 -1.80 8.99 6.73
C VAL A 108 -0.83 10.15 6.91
N LEU A 109 0.45 9.82 7.06
CA LEU A 109 1.53 10.77 7.27
C LEU A 109 2.44 10.85 6.04
N ASP A 110 3.13 11.99 5.88
CA ASP A 110 4.23 12.18 4.92
C ASP A 110 3.89 11.70 3.49
N LEU A 111 2.68 12.01 3.01
CA LEU A 111 2.26 11.59 1.69
C LEU A 111 3.10 12.26 0.59
N GLU A 112 3.72 11.45 -0.24
CA GLU A 112 4.49 11.86 -1.40
C GLU A 112 4.00 11.17 -2.68
N LYS A 113 4.11 11.89 -3.79
CA LYS A 113 3.82 11.38 -5.13
C LYS A 113 4.99 11.67 -6.05
N TYR A 114 5.53 10.64 -6.68
CA TYR A 114 6.62 10.77 -7.63
C TYR A 114 6.54 9.70 -8.73
N ILE A 115 7.43 9.79 -9.71
CA ILE A 115 7.54 8.80 -10.79
C ILE A 115 8.84 8.03 -10.58
N GLU A 116 8.77 6.71 -10.62
CA GLU A 116 9.92 5.81 -10.53
C GLU A 116 9.86 4.80 -11.69
N GLY A 117 10.79 4.92 -12.64
CA GLY A 117 10.76 4.12 -13.87
C GLY A 117 9.46 4.34 -14.66
N ASN A 118 8.69 3.27 -14.85
CA ASN A 118 7.40 3.30 -15.55
C ASN A 118 6.18 3.22 -14.59
N HIS A 119 6.36 3.68 -13.35
CA HIS A 119 5.30 3.71 -12.34
C HIS A 119 5.11 5.12 -11.78
N HIS A 120 3.85 5.46 -11.51
CA HIS A 120 3.51 6.46 -10.52
C HIS A 120 3.57 5.80 -9.14
N VAL A 121 4.31 6.41 -8.23
CA VAL A 121 4.48 5.91 -6.87
C VAL A 121 3.76 6.86 -5.92
N LEU A 122 2.93 6.26 -5.07
CA LEU A 122 2.30 6.92 -3.95
C LEU A 122 2.94 6.37 -2.69
N GLN A 123 3.60 7.23 -1.92
CA GLN A 123 4.31 6.86 -0.72
C GLN A 123 3.67 7.55 0.46
N TRP A 124 3.37 6.81 1.52
CA TRP A 124 2.91 7.38 2.78
C TRP A 124 3.47 6.59 3.96
N LYS A 125 3.45 7.24 5.11
CA LYS A 125 3.84 6.67 6.39
C LYS A 125 2.60 6.50 7.26
N ARG A 126 2.62 5.48 8.12
CA ARG A 126 1.61 5.28 9.15
C ARG A 126 2.23 4.59 10.37
N TYR A 127 1.80 4.94 11.58
CA TYR A 127 2.21 4.21 12.77
C TYR A 127 1.62 2.79 12.76
N LEU A 128 2.37 1.81 13.26
CA LEU A 128 1.90 0.42 13.36
C LEU A 128 0.67 0.31 14.25
N ASN A 129 0.56 1.18 15.26
CA ASN A 129 -0.63 1.33 16.07
C ASN A 129 -0.92 2.82 16.27
N THR A 130 -2.00 3.30 15.64
CA THR A 130 -2.41 4.71 15.70
C THR A 130 -3.26 5.02 16.93
N GLY A 131 -3.82 3.99 17.57
CA GLY A 131 -4.78 4.13 18.67
C GLY A 131 -6.17 4.58 18.22
N ASP A 132 -6.40 4.72 16.92
CA ASP A 132 -7.70 5.03 16.34
C ASP A 132 -8.56 3.77 16.21
N ILE A 133 -9.88 3.91 16.41
CA ILE A 133 -10.85 2.80 16.44
C ILE A 133 -11.10 2.24 15.04
N CYS A 134 -10.92 3.09 14.02
CA CYS A 134 -11.17 2.78 12.62
C CYS A 134 -9.94 2.18 11.93
N ASP A 135 -8.79 2.30 12.58
CA ASP A 135 -7.53 1.77 12.11
C ASP A 135 -7.33 0.32 12.55
N LEU A 136 -6.68 -0.48 11.70
CA LEU A 136 -6.20 -1.80 12.06
C LEU A 136 -4.78 -1.69 12.64
N PRO A 137 -4.54 -2.09 13.91
CA PRO A 137 -3.18 -2.24 14.41
C PRO A 137 -2.42 -3.28 13.60
N LEU A 138 -1.27 -2.89 13.08
CA LEU A 138 -0.39 -3.71 12.27
C LEU A 138 0.73 -4.28 13.14
N GLU A 139 1.01 -5.56 12.92
CA GLU A 139 2.01 -6.32 13.64
C GLU A 139 2.89 -7.05 12.63
N LYS A 140 4.20 -6.88 12.75
CA LYS A 140 5.18 -7.58 11.92
C LYS A 140 5.09 -9.10 12.12
N GLY A 141 5.22 -9.86 11.04
CA GLY A 141 5.11 -11.32 11.00
C GLY A 141 3.67 -11.87 11.04
N LYS A 142 2.64 -11.00 11.19
CA LYS A 142 1.24 -11.41 11.19
C LYS A 142 0.66 -11.45 9.77
N GLN A 143 -0.37 -12.27 9.57
CA GLN A 143 -1.03 -12.41 8.28
C GLN A 143 -2.18 -11.42 8.09
N TYR A 144 -2.27 -10.85 6.89
CA TYR A 144 -3.30 -9.90 6.51
C TYR A 144 -3.77 -10.13 5.08
N PHE A 145 -4.95 -9.63 4.74
CA PHE A 145 -5.31 -9.38 3.36
C PHE A 145 -4.89 -7.97 2.95
N VAL A 146 -4.12 -7.86 1.87
CA VAL A 146 -3.96 -6.61 1.12
C VAL A 146 -5.06 -6.53 0.09
N LEU A 147 -5.89 -5.51 0.19
CA LEU A 147 -6.97 -5.21 -0.75
C LEU A 147 -6.49 -4.21 -1.78
N TYR A 148 -7.01 -4.31 -3.01
CA TYR A 148 -6.82 -3.30 -4.03
C TYR A 148 -8.08 -3.12 -4.85
N ALA A 149 -8.27 -1.91 -5.36
CA ALA A 149 -9.36 -1.56 -6.26
C ALA A 149 -8.97 -0.39 -7.15
N PHE A 150 -9.62 -0.29 -8.30
CA PHE A 150 -9.54 0.89 -9.16
C PHE A 150 -10.82 1.08 -9.94
N GLY A 151 -11.05 2.32 -10.37
CA GLY A 151 -12.27 2.69 -11.06
C GLY A 151 -12.16 4.02 -11.77
N ASN A 152 -13.32 4.53 -12.21
CA ASN A 152 -13.44 5.89 -12.70
C ASN A 152 -13.65 6.83 -11.52
N ALA A 153 -13.12 8.04 -11.60
CA ALA A 153 -13.52 9.16 -10.75
C ALA A 153 -14.42 10.09 -11.55
N LYS A 154 -15.30 10.82 -10.87
CA LYS A 154 -16.07 11.90 -11.48
C LYS A 154 -16.39 12.95 -10.42
N ASP A 155 -16.12 14.20 -10.74
CA ASP A 155 -16.29 15.36 -9.87
C ASP A 155 -15.44 15.26 -8.59
N SER A 156 -14.16 14.86 -8.75
CA SER A 156 -13.22 14.64 -7.64
C SER A 156 -13.73 13.65 -6.58
N ASP A 157 -14.51 12.66 -7.01
CA ASP A 157 -15.06 11.61 -6.16
C ASP A 157 -14.97 10.23 -6.83
N LEU A 158 -14.79 9.21 -5.99
CA LEU A 158 -14.65 7.82 -6.37
C LEU A 158 -16.00 7.29 -6.87
N ARG A 159 -16.01 6.68 -8.06
CA ARG A 159 -17.13 5.81 -8.47
C ARG A 159 -16.83 4.37 -8.11
N TYR A 160 -17.88 3.55 -8.12
CA TYR A 160 -17.76 2.12 -7.87
C TYR A 160 -16.63 1.49 -8.69
N HIS A 161 -15.83 0.65 -8.03
CA HIS A 161 -14.64 0.06 -8.64
C HIS A 161 -15.00 -0.76 -9.88
N LYS A 162 -14.15 -0.70 -10.92
CA LYS A 162 -14.27 -1.57 -12.10
C LYS A 162 -13.71 -2.96 -11.84
N ARG A 163 -12.60 -3.04 -11.11
CA ARG A 163 -12.00 -4.29 -10.63
C ARG A 163 -11.49 -4.09 -9.22
N ARG A 164 -11.40 -5.21 -8.51
CA ARG A 164 -10.87 -5.31 -7.15
C ARG A 164 -10.26 -6.68 -6.93
N GLY A 165 -9.47 -6.82 -5.88
CA GLY A 165 -9.02 -8.12 -5.39
C GLY A 165 -8.42 -8.03 -3.99
N SER A 166 -7.91 -9.18 -3.53
CA SER A 166 -7.31 -9.34 -2.22
C SER A 166 -6.20 -10.37 -2.29
N GLU A 167 -5.02 -10.06 -1.78
CA GLU A 167 -3.92 -11.02 -1.65
C GLU A 167 -3.61 -11.29 -0.18
N LEU A 168 -3.38 -12.56 0.17
CA LEU A 168 -2.95 -12.94 1.52
C LEU A 168 -1.44 -12.71 1.62
N ILE A 169 -1.02 -11.97 2.63
CA ILE A 169 0.39 -11.70 2.90
C ILE A 169 0.77 -12.11 4.32
N THR A 170 2.06 -12.35 4.52
CA THR A 170 2.69 -12.21 5.84
C THR A 170 3.35 -10.84 5.87
N PHE A 171 2.98 -9.99 6.82
CA PHE A 171 3.48 -8.61 6.88
C PHE A 171 4.86 -8.57 7.53
N ASP A 172 5.89 -8.89 6.77
CA ASP A 172 7.28 -8.99 7.22
C ASP A 172 8.24 -8.34 6.21
N ASP A 173 9.50 -8.17 6.60
CA ASP A 173 10.56 -7.50 5.82
C ASP A 173 11.03 -8.28 4.59
N ASP A 174 10.78 -9.58 4.55
CA ASP A 174 11.28 -10.50 3.52
C ASP A 174 10.16 -11.14 2.69
N PHE A 175 8.92 -10.73 2.92
CA PHE A 175 7.79 -11.24 2.17
C PHE A 175 7.85 -10.77 0.71
N SER A 176 7.77 -11.72 -0.22
CA SER A 176 7.47 -11.47 -1.63
C SER A 176 6.65 -12.63 -2.20
N ASN A 177 5.66 -12.32 -3.04
CA ASN A 177 4.89 -13.31 -3.78
C ASN A 177 5.31 -13.44 -5.25
N GLU A 178 6.45 -12.85 -5.66
CA GLU A 178 6.94 -12.92 -7.04
C GLU A 178 7.12 -14.37 -7.53
N GLU A 179 7.71 -15.22 -6.70
CA GLU A 179 7.97 -16.63 -7.05
C GLU A 179 6.67 -17.41 -7.30
N LEU A 180 5.61 -17.12 -6.53
CA LEU A 180 4.30 -17.75 -6.68
C LEU A 180 3.64 -17.37 -8.01
N LEU A 181 3.83 -16.13 -8.46
CA LEU A 181 3.36 -15.68 -9.77
C LEU A 181 4.13 -16.38 -10.89
N SER A 182 5.45 -16.49 -10.78
CA SER A 182 6.29 -17.16 -11.79
C SER A 182 5.91 -18.64 -12.01
N ALA A 183 5.52 -19.35 -10.96
CA ALA A 183 5.11 -20.75 -11.02
C ALA A 183 3.74 -20.95 -11.69
N SER A 184 2.84 -19.96 -11.59
CA SER A 184 1.50 -20.02 -12.16
C SER A 184 1.45 -19.90 -13.70
N PHE A 185 2.54 -19.42 -14.32
CA PHE A 185 2.67 -19.32 -15.78
C PHE A 185 3.30 -20.58 -16.43
N ILE A 186 3.68 -21.58 -15.64
CA ILE A 186 4.30 -22.84 -16.11
C ILE A 186 3.31 -24.03 -16.06
N SER A 187 2.10 -23.84 -15.51
CA SER A 187 1.03 -24.86 -15.47
C SER A 187 -0.07 -24.60 -16.50
#